data_AF-A0A5E7GL72-F1
#
_entry.id   AF-A0A5E7GL72-F1
#
_cell.length_a   1.000
_cell.length_b   1.000
_cell.length_c   1.000
_cell.angle_alpha   90.00
_cell.angle_beta   90.00
_cell.angle_gamma   90.00
#
_symmetry.space_group_name_H-M   'P 1'
#
loop_
_entity.id
_entity.type
_entity.pdbx_description
1 polymer ?
#
loop_
_entity_poly.entity_id
_entity_poly.type
_entity_poly.pdbx_seq_one_letter_code
_entity_poly.pdbx_strand_id
1 'polypeptide(L)'
;MDRHLKFGIEEEYFITDLATRRMAENPPDASIEACQGVLGDCFAHEMFKGQIEVASPIFTSVAQAAQYLFSARSRLRGTLERHGLGLLSAGSHPLSDWRLQHATDHPHFVQLFEDYQRVARRSVLSGLHVHVEVPGHVDRIQVMNEVLPWLPLLLALSTSSPFWDGADSGFMSYRQTACDEWPRMGIPEFFEDQSAYEAYVAMLIRTGTIKQAGDCWWGLRPAAKYPTLEMRMTDACPRLDDVLCIASLFRLLVAHAIDQPRPGLSYSQVSQWILKENRWRAKRSGIHAAFIVEGYDRPFSAAQWLFRAQQILGDTAQKMGVEDVFAQARRILRDGTSADRQRRVYARALRGGGDVDAALSQVVDQLLMETSQAPCISETALT
;
A
#
# COMPACT_ATOMS: atom_id res chain seq x y z
N MET A 1 -20.49 21.38 3.69
CA MET A 1 -19.99 21.17 5.07
C MET A 1 -18.57 20.70 4.95
N ASP A 2 -17.66 21.40 5.60
CA ASP A 2 -16.24 21.09 5.69
C ASP A 2 -16.08 19.72 6.35
N ARG A 3 -15.74 18.69 5.58
CA ARG A 3 -15.64 17.31 6.07
C ARG A 3 -14.18 16.95 6.23
N HIS A 4 -13.66 17.20 7.43
CA HIS A 4 -12.41 16.60 7.88
C HIS A 4 -12.62 15.11 8.17
N LEU A 5 -12.73 14.29 7.11
CA LEU A 5 -12.77 12.83 7.27
C LEU A 5 -11.50 12.37 7.97
N LYS A 6 -11.69 11.69 9.11
CA LYS A 6 -10.60 11.08 9.86
C LYS A 6 -10.00 9.94 9.05
N PHE A 7 -8.70 9.77 9.18
CA PHE A 7 -7.98 8.72 8.48
C PHE A 7 -6.78 8.22 9.28
N GLY A 8 -6.30 7.03 8.96
CA GLY A 8 -5.09 6.43 9.53
C GLY A 8 -4.26 5.80 8.42
N ILE A 9 -2.96 5.63 8.67
CA ILE A 9 -2.01 5.03 7.74
C ILE A 9 -1.22 3.94 8.46
N GLU A 10 -1.12 2.77 7.85
CA GLU A 10 -0.21 1.70 8.28
C GLU A 10 0.91 1.58 7.24
N GLU A 11 2.16 1.67 7.69
CA GLU A 11 3.35 1.47 6.86
C GLU A 11 4.13 0.25 7.32
N GLU A 12 4.37 -0.69 6.41
CA GLU A 12 5.19 -1.87 6.65
C GLU A 12 6.62 -1.64 6.13
N TYR A 13 7.61 -2.13 6.88
CA TYR A 13 9.03 -1.95 6.58
C TYR A 13 9.80 -3.25 6.70
N PHE A 14 10.81 -3.41 5.85
CA PHE A 14 11.87 -4.40 6.02
C PHE A 14 12.98 -3.81 6.89
N ILE A 15 13.46 -4.62 7.84
CA ILE A 15 14.71 -4.40 8.56
C ILE A 15 15.83 -4.98 7.70
N THR A 16 16.77 -4.14 7.29
CA THR A 16 17.84 -4.51 6.35
C THR A 16 19.19 -4.43 7.04
N ASP A 17 20.00 -5.48 6.94
CA ASP A 17 21.39 -5.45 7.40
C ASP A 17 22.23 -4.52 6.50
N LEU A 18 22.87 -3.51 7.08
CA LEU A 18 23.56 -2.47 6.31
C LEU A 18 24.89 -2.96 5.71
N ALA A 19 25.47 -4.05 6.22
CA ALA A 19 26.70 -4.60 5.66
C ALA A 19 26.41 -5.41 4.40
N THR A 20 25.40 -6.28 4.46
CA THR A 20 25.05 -7.25 3.40
C THR A 20 23.97 -6.75 2.45
N ARG A 21 23.24 -5.69 2.80
CA ARG A 21 22.08 -5.16 2.06
C ARG A 21 20.94 -6.18 1.93
N ARG A 22 20.91 -7.20 2.78
CA ARG A 22 19.84 -8.21 2.82
C ARG A 22 18.87 -7.90 3.94
N MET A 23 17.64 -8.37 3.79
CA MET A 23 16.68 -8.37 4.89
C MET A 23 17.25 -9.19 6.05
N ALA A 24 17.15 -8.66 7.27
CA ALA A 24 17.59 -9.34 8.47
C ALA A 24 16.67 -10.53 8.76
N GLU A 25 17.22 -11.74 8.77
CA GLU A 25 16.48 -12.99 9.02
C GLU A 25 15.96 -13.05 10.47
N ASN A 26 16.82 -12.67 11.41
CA ASN A 26 16.57 -12.62 12.85
C ASN A 26 17.21 -11.35 13.42
N PRO A 27 16.58 -10.17 13.29
CA PRO A 27 17.09 -8.96 13.92
C PRO A 27 17.21 -9.15 15.44
N PRO A 28 18.21 -8.54 16.11
CA PRO A 28 18.37 -8.68 17.55
C PRO A 28 17.13 -8.19 18.31
N ASP A 29 16.69 -8.92 19.33
CA ASP A 29 15.51 -8.55 20.14
C ASP A 29 15.61 -7.12 20.68
N ALA A 30 16.80 -6.73 21.15
CA ALA A 30 17.08 -5.37 21.62
C ALA A 30 16.79 -4.28 20.57
N SER A 31 16.95 -4.57 19.28
CA SER A 31 16.62 -3.63 18.21
C SER A 31 15.11 -3.49 18.01
N ILE A 32 14.36 -4.58 18.17
CA ILE A 32 12.89 -4.61 18.08
C ILE A 32 12.28 -3.92 19.31
N GLU A 33 12.77 -4.24 20.51
CA GLU A 33 12.37 -3.59 21.76
C GLU A 33 12.64 -2.08 21.71
N ALA A 34 13.77 -1.66 21.14
CA ALA A 34 14.08 -0.25 20.97
C ALA A 34 13.14 0.43 19.95
N CYS A 35 12.75 -0.26 18.87
CA CYS A 35 11.75 0.24 17.92
C CYS A 35 10.38 0.42 18.59
N GLN A 36 9.96 -0.57 19.38
CA GLN A 36 8.74 -0.50 20.18
C GLN A 36 8.81 0.66 21.19
N GLY A 37 9.95 0.85 21.86
CA GLY A 37 10.15 1.92 22.83
C GLY A 37 10.01 3.33 22.24
N VAL A 38 10.44 3.56 20.99
CA VAL A 38 10.34 4.88 20.35
C VAL A 38 8.98 5.17 19.71
N LEU A 39 8.19 4.14 19.40
CA LEU A 39 6.87 4.27 18.76
C LEU A 39 5.69 4.05 19.71
N GLY A 40 5.88 3.35 20.83
CA GLY A 40 4.83 3.02 21.78
C GLY A 40 3.71 2.20 21.13
N ASP A 41 2.47 2.61 21.35
CA ASP A 41 1.26 1.93 20.87
C ASP A 41 1.11 1.95 19.33
N CYS A 42 1.93 2.74 18.63
CA CYS A 42 1.94 2.78 17.17
C CYS A 42 2.90 1.76 16.55
N PHE A 43 3.66 1.01 17.36
CA PHE A 43 4.45 -0.12 16.90
C PHE A 43 3.58 -1.36 16.79
N ALA A 44 3.67 -2.07 15.67
CA ALA A 44 3.13 -3.40 15.52
C ALA A 44 4.19 -4.35 14.96
N HIS A 45 4.10 -5.61 15.39
CA HIS A 45 4.84 -6.68 14.74
C HIS A 45 4.16 -7.04 13.42
N GLU A 46 4.99 -7.36 12.43
CA GLU A 46 4.52 -7.94 11.16
C GLU A 46 4.81 -9.45 11.13
N MET A 47 4.28 -10.13 10.11
CA MET A 47 4.32 -11.56 9.90
C MET A 47 5.72 -12.19 9.95
N PHE A 48 6.76 -11.46 9.57
CA PHE A 48 8.15 -11.92 9.62
C PHE A 48 8.98 -11.12 10.61
N LYS A 49 9.96 -11.78 11.27
CA LYS A 49 10.84 -11.14 12.26
C LYS A 49 11.62 -9.95 11.69
N GLY A 50 12.04 -10.03 10.44
CA GLY A 50 12.72 -8.95 9.71
C GLY A 50 11.80 -7.82 9.25
N GLN A 51 10.55 -7.75 9.73
CA GLN A 51 9.60 -6.71 9.38
C GLN A 51 8.96 -6.07 10.62
N ILE A 52 8.60 -4.80 10.47
CA ILE A 52 7.86 -4.04 11.46
C ILE A 52 6.77 -3.22 10.76
N GLU A 53 5.70 -2.93 11.48
CA GLU A 53 4.60 -2.08 11.02
C GLU A 53 4.48 -0.85 11.92
N VAL A 54 4.20 0.29 11.29
CA VAL A 54 3.82 1.53 11.98
C VAL A 54 2.34 1.77 11.75
N ALA A 55 1.51 1.53 12.78
CA ALA A 55 0.09 1.86 12.78
C ALA A 55 -0.11 3.27 13.33
N SER A 56 -0.43 4.23 12.47
CA SER A 56 -0.47 5.64 12.87
C SER A 56 -1.59 5.97 13.86
N PRO A 57 -1.50 7.10 14.58
CA PRO A 57 -2.65 7.76 15.18
C PRO A 57 -3.69 8.13 14.12
N ILE A 58 -4.85 8.58 14.60
CA ILE A 58 -5.91 9.12 13.74
C ILE A 58 -5.58 10.56 13.35
N PHE A 59 -5.59 10.85 12.06
CA PHE A 59 -5.32 12.16 11.47
C PHE A 59 -6.60 12.83 10.97
N THR A 60 -6.59 14.16 10.95
CA THR A 60 -7.61 14.99 10.28
C THR A 60 -7.06 15.76 9.09
N SER A 61 -5.73 15.90 8.98
CA SER A 61 -5.06 16.58 7.86
C SER A 61 -3.84 15.81 7.33
N VAL A 62 -3.48 16.06 6.06
CA VAL A 62 -2.28 15.47 5.44
C VAL A 62 -1.00 15.99 6.11
N ALA A 63 -1.00 17.24 6.59
CA ALA A 63 0.12 17.82 7.31
C ALA A 63 0.43 17.07 8.61
N GLN A 64 -0.60 16.68 9.39
CA GLN A 64 -0.42 15.85 10.58
C GLN A 64 0.20 14.49 10.24
N ALA A 65 -0.31 13.85 9.19
CA ALA A 65 0.24 12.57 8.71
C ALA A 65 1.71 12.71 8.29
N ALA A 66 2.03 13.76 7.52
CA ALA A 66 3.39 14.01 7.06
C ALA A 66 4.38 14.22 8.22
N GLN A 67 4.01 15.06 9.20
CA GLN A 67 4.83 15.31 10.39
C GLN A 67 5.04 14.04 11.21
N TYR A 68 3.97 13.27 11.46
CA TYR A 68 4.04 12.05 12.25
C TYR A 68 4.89 10.98 11.56
N LEU A 69 4.60 10.65 10.30
CA LEU A 69 5.29 9.59 9.57
C LEU A 69 6.78 9.91 9.36
N PHE A 70 7.13 11.17 9.07
CA PHE A 70 8.53 11.59 9.00
C PHE A 70 9.25 11.40 10.35
N SER A 71 8.60 11.77 11.46
CA SER A 71 9.15 11.58 12.80
C SER A 71 9.28 10.10 13.18
N ALA A 72 8.28 9.27 12.85
CA ALA A 72 8.31 7.84 13.08
C ALA A 72 9.45 7.16 12.30
N ARG A 73 9.54 7.40 10.98
CA ARG A 73 10.63 6.91 10.11
C ARG A 73 12.00 7.34 10.61
N SER A 74 12.15 8.60 11.02
CA SER A 74 13.43 9.13 11.53
C SER A 74 13.86 8.49 12.85
N ARG A 75 12.92 8.28 13.78
CA ARG A 75 13.19 7.61 15.07
C ARG A 75 13.54 6.15 14.88
N LEU A 76 12.77 5.42 14.06
CA LEU A 76 13.04 4.02 13.73
C LEU A 76 14.42 3.85 13.10
N ARG A 77 14.76 4.67 12.09
CA ARG A 77 16.08 4.66 11.46
C ARG A 77 17.19 4.87 12.48
N GLY A 78 17.11 5.95 13.28
CA GLY A 78 18.14 6.27 14.27
C GLY A 78 18.28 5.23 15.38
N THR A 79 17.25 4.41 15.61
CA THR A 79 17.31 3.23 16.49
C THR A 79 18.01 2.07 15.80
N LEU A 80 17.55 1.67 14.61
CA LEU A 80 18.09 0.52 13.87
C LEU A 80 19.58 0.69 13.50
N GLU A 81 20.00 1.90 13.13
CA GLU A 81 21.40 2.19 12.75
C GLU A 81 22.40 1.87 13.87
N ARG A 82 22.00 1.98 15.14
CA ARG A 82 22.85 1.62 16.30
C ARG A 82 23.16 0.13 16.38
N HIS A 83 22.38 -0.68 15.67
CA HIS A 83 22.53 -2.13 15.57
C HIS A 83 23.10 -2.56 14.20
N GLY A 84 23.54 -1.62 13.36
CA GLY A 84 24.00 -1.92 11.99
C GLY A 84 22.85 -2.27 11.02
N LEU A 85 21.63 -1.88 11.37
CA LEU A 85 20.42 -2.17 10.61
C LEU A 85 19.84 -0.89 9.98
N GLY A 86 19.11 -1.04 8.89
CA GLY A 86 18.43 0.02 8.15
C GLY A 86 16.93 -0.24 8.05
N LEU A 87 16.18 0.84 7.85
CA LEU A 87 14.73 0.81 7.59
C LEU A 87 14.48 0.95 6.09
N LEU A 88 13.87 -0.05 5.47
CA LEU A 88 13.58 -0.07 4.03
C LEU A 88 12.09 -0.22 3.77
N SER A 89 11.49 0.73 3.04
CA SER A 89 10.09 0.63 2.59
C SER A 89 10.05 0.37 1.08
N ALA A 90 9.43 -0.75 0.68
CA ALA A 90 9.17 -1.14 -0.70
C ALA A 90 8.17 -2.31 -0.72
N GLY A 91 7.51 -2.60 -1.84
CA GLY A 91 6.56 -3.71 -1.91
C GLY A 91 7.20 -5.09 -1.71
N SER A 92 8.48 -5.22 -2.07
CA SER A 92 9.33 -6.38 -1.88
C SER A 92 10.76 -5.91 -1.64
N HIS A 93 11.53 -6.70 -0.90
CA HIS A 93 12.95 -6.44 -0.69
C HIS A 93 13.78 -7.02 -1.86
N PRO A 94 14.59 -6.22 -2.59
CA PRO A 94 15.26 -6.67 -3.83
C PRO A 94 16.19 -7.88 -3.67
N LEU A 95 16.88 -7.97 -2.52
CA LEU A 95 17.88 -8.99 -2.19
C LEU A 95 17.42 -10.01 -1.12
N SER A 96 16.15 -10.00 -0.73
CA SER A 96 15.68 -10.92 0.31
C SER A 96 15.52 -12.33 -0.26
N ASP A 97 16.06 -13.32 0.45
CA ASP A 97 15.73 -14.72 0.24
C ASP A 97 14.60 -15.09 1.20
N TRP A 98 13.39 -15.29 0.65
CA TRP A 98 12.19 -15.64 1.42
C TRP A 98 12.32 -16.97 2.17
N ARG A 99 13.22 -17.87 1.75
CA ARG A 99 13.42 -19.19 2.37
C ARG A 99 14.12 -19.09 3.73
N LEU A 100 14.87 -18.01 3.93
CA LEU A 100 15.63 -17.73 5.15
C LEU A 100 14.82 -16.92 6.17
N GLN A 101 13.64 -16.42 5.79
CA GLN A 101 12.83 -15.58 6.66
C GLN A 101 11.99 -16.42 7.63
N HIS A 102 11.88 -15.94 8.86
CA HIS A 102 11.16 -16.60 9.94
C HIS A 102 9.90 -15.85 10.32
N ALA A 103 8.85 -16.61 10.66
CA ALA A 103 7.64 -16.05 11.24
C ALA A 103 7.98 -15.33 12.55
N THR A 104 7.32 -14.21 12.81
CA THR A 104 7.36 -13.57 14.12
C THR A 104 6.76 -14.52 15.17
N ASP A 105 7.36 -14.54 16.37
CA ASP A 105 6.96 -15.40 17.50
C ASP A 105 5.67 -14.91 18.18
N HIS A 106 4.62 -14.71 17.39
CA HIS A 106 3.29 -14.32 17.84
C HIS A 106 2.29 -15.41 17.42
N PRO A 107 1.37 -15.87 18.30
CA PRO A 107 0.50 -17.01 18.02
C PRO A 107 -0.31 -16.89 16.73
N HIS A 108 -0.76 -15.67 16.40
CA HIS A 108 -1.46 -15.40 15.15
C HIS A 108 -0.63 -15.74 13.90
N PHE A 109 0.64 -15.29 13.86
CA PHE A 109 1.50 -15.51 12.69
C PHE A 109 1.96 -16.95 12.59
N VAL A 110 2.28 -17.60 13.72
CA VAL A 110 2.60 -19.04 13.76
C VAL A 110 1.46 -19.85 13.14
N GLN A 111 0.21 -19.57 13.54
CA GLN A 111 -0.96 -20.23 12.97
C GLN A 111 -1.10 -19.98 11.46
N LEU A 112 -0.85 -18.76 10.97
CA LEU A 112 -0.91 -18.48 9.53
C LEU A 112 0.12 -19.31 8.73
N PHE A 113 1.32 -19.51 9.26
CA PHE A 113 2.33 -20.35 8.61
C PHE A 113 1.93 -21.82 8.59
N GLU A 114 1.27 -22.30 9.64
CA GLU A 114 0.71 -23.65 9.69
C GLU A 114 -0.45 -23.83 8.72
N ASP A 115 -1.35 -22.86 8.63
CA ASP A 115 -2.56 -22.97 7.81
C ASP A 115 -2.24 -22.83 6.30
N TYR A 116 -1.35 -21.90 5.94
CA TYR A 116 -1.11 -21.51 4.54
C TYR A 116 0.25 -21.97 3.99
N GLN A 117 1.12 -22.52 4.82
CA GLN A 117 2.34 -23.22 4.42
C GLN A 117 3.23 -22.36 3.48
N ARG A 118 3.48 -22.82 2.24
CA ARG A 118 4.35 -22.13 1.29
C ARG A 118 3.83 -20.75 0.88
N VAL A 119 2.51 -20.56 0.87
CA VAL A 119 1.90 -19.26 0.54
C VAL A 119 2.32 -18.23 1.59
N ALA A 120 2.19 -18.56 2.88
CA ALA A 120 2.67 -17.70 3.97
C ALA A 120 4.18 -17.44 3.88
N ARG A 121 5.00 -18.49 3.69
CA ARG A 121 6.46 -18.36 3.61
C ARG A 121 6.95 -17.47 2.46
N ARG A 122 6.24 -17.45 1.34
CA ARG A 122 6.58 -16.61 0.16
C ARG A 122 6.09 -15.17 0.29
N SER A 123 5.41 -14.81 1.38
CA SER A 123 4.72 -13.52 1.51
C SER A 123 5.55 -12.46 2.22
N VAL A 124 6.86 -12.45 1.96
CA VAL A 124 7.80 -11.42 2.42
C VAL A 124 7.56 -10.13 1.66
N LEU A 125 6.50 -9.42 2.05
CA LEU A 125 5.88 -8.32 1.31
C LEU A 125 5.62 -7.16 2.25
N SER A 126 5.67 -5.92 1.75
CA SER A 126 5.28 -4.75 2.52
C SER A 126 4.24 -3.88 1.80
N GLY A 127 3.16 -3.55 2.49
CA GLY A 127 2.05 -2.73 2.03
C GLY A 127 2.07 -1.30 2.55
N LEU A 128 1.26 -0.47 1.90
CA LEU A 128 0.74 0.77 2.46
C LEU A 128 -0.75 0.57 2.66
N HIS A 129 -1.24 0.67 3.90
CA HIS A 129 -2.67 0.65 4.18
C HIS A 129 -3.17 2.01 4.59
N VAL A 130 -4.35 2.38 4.10
CA VAL A 130 -4.98 3.66 4.41
C VAL A 130 -6.42 3.41 4.84
N HIS A 131 -6.74 3.86 6.05
CA HIS A 131 -8.08 3.84 6.62
C HIS A 131 -8.73 5.19 6.42
N VAL A 132 -9.96 5.26 5.91
CA VAL A 132 -10.74 6.50 5.83
C VAL A 132 -12.11 6.29 6.42
N GLU A 133 -12.50 7.18 7.33
CA GLU A 133 -13.79 7.15 8.02
C GLU A 133 -14.95 7.27 7.04
N VAL A 134 -15.97 6.42 7.25
CA VAL A 134 -17.26 6.52 6.57
C VAL A 134 -18.33 6.81 7.63
N PRO A 135 -19.13 7.88 7.48
CA PRO A 135 -20.18 8.20 8.44
C PRO A 135 -21.18 7.07 8.62
N GLY A 136 -21.61 6.80 9.85
CA GLY A 136 -22.45 5.63 10.17
C GLY A 136 -23.84 5.58 9.50
N HIS A 137 -24.30 6.68 8.90
CA HIS A 137 -25.55 6.71 8.11
C HIS A 137 -25.33 6.36 6.62
N VAL A 138 -24.08 6.18 6.19
CA VAL A 138 -23.71 5.84 4.83
C VAL A 138 -23.26 4.39 4.81
N ASP A 139 -23.81 3.61 3.87
CA ASP A 139 -23.45 2.21 3.70
C ASP A 139 -21.99 2.09 3.18
N ARG A 140 -21.13 1.41 3.95
CA ARG A 140 -19.71 1.24 3.62
C ARG A 140 -19.49 0.40 2.37
N ILE A 141 -20.36 -0.57 2.08
CA ILE A 141 -20.27 -1.40 0.88
C ILE A 141 -20.61 -0.60 -0.36
N GLN A 142 -21.61 0.29 -0.29
CA GLN A 142 -21.95 1.18 -1.39
C GLN A 142 -20.81 2.17 -1.68
N VAL A 143 -20.21 2.76 -0.64
CA VAL A 143 -19.00 3.60 -0.80
C VAL A 143 -17.84 2.79 -1.37
N MET A 144 -17.64 1.56 -0.91
CA MET A 144 -16.61 0.66 -1.45
C MET A 144 -16.82 0.40 -2.95
N ASN A 145 -18.04 0.13 -3.38
CA ASN A 145 -18.40 -0.10 -4.78
C ASN A 145 -18.11 1.12 -5.67
N GLU A 146 -18.32 2.33 -5.17
CA GLU A 146 -17.95 3.58 -5.88
C GLU A 146 -16.43 3.74 -6.03
N VAL A 147 -15.67 3.34 -5.00
CA VAL A 147 -14.21 3.55 -4.93
C VAL A 147 -13.42 2.45 -5.66
N LEU A 148 -13.92 1.20 -5.64
CA LEU A 148 -13.26 0.02 -6.18
C LEU A 148 -12.67 0.21 -7.60
N PRO A 149 -13.41 0.78 -8.58
CA PRO A 149 -12.90 0.98 -9.94
C PRO A 149 -11.60 1.80 -10.04
N TRP A 150 -11.32 2.63 -9.03
CA TRP A 150 -10.15 3.53 -9.01
C TRP A 150 -8.90 2.92 -8.40
N LEU A 151 -9.02 1.81 -7.67
CA LEU A 151 -7.86 1.20 -7.01
C LEU A 151 -6.70 0.81 -7.93
N PRO A 152 -6.92 0.33 -9.17
CA PRO A 152 -5.80 0.04 -10.07
C PRO A 152 -4.95 1.26 -10.41
N LEU A 153 -5.52 2.47 -10.43
CA LEU A 153 -4.77 3.70 -10.61
C LEU A 153 -3.87 3.97 -9.40
N LEU A 154 -4.37 3.78 -8.18
CA LEU A 154 -3.58 3.93 -6.95
C LEU A 154 -2.46 2.89 -6.87
N LEU A 155 -2.75 1.64 -7.23
CA LEU A 155 -1.74 0.58 -7.36
C LEU A 155 -0.68 0.94 -8.41
N ALA A 156 -1.08 1.43 -9.58
CA ALA A 156 -0.14 1.82 -10.63
C ALA A 156 0.82 2.90 -10.12
N LEU A 157 0.32 3.92 -9.41
CA LEU A 157 1.11 5.00 -8.82
C LEU A 157 2.04 4.53 -7.69
N SER A 158 1.64 3.49 -6.93
CA SER A 158 2.39 3.01 -5.77
C SER A 158 3.47 1.98 -6.10
N THR A 159 3.53 1.45 -7.33
CA THR A 159 4.39 0.31 -7.67
C THR A 159 5.84 0.47 -7.21
N SER A 160 6.33 -0.50 -6.42
CA SER A 160 7.65 -0.44 -5.79
C SER A 160 8.32 -1.81 -5.60
N SER A 161 7.81 -2.85 -6.27
CA SER A 161 8.32 -4.21 -6.11
C SER A 161 8.67 -4.89 -7.46
N PRO A 162 9.60 -4.34 -8.26
CA PRO A 162 9.98 -4.96 -9.53
C PRO A 162 10.90 -6.19 -9.36
N PHE A 163 11.62 -6.29 -8.24
CA PHE A 163 12.57 -7.36 -7.97
C PHE A 163 12.01 -8.37 -6.96
N TRP A 164 12.31 -9.64 -7.18
CA TRP A 164 11.95 -10.74 -6.29
C TRP A 164 13.03 -11.81 -6.32
N ASP A 165 13.44 -12.30 -5.14
CA ASP A 165 14.43 -13.39 -5.01
C ASP A 165 15.73 -13.13 -5.80
N GLY A 166 16.23 -11.89 -5.73
CA GLY A 166 17.47 -11.50 -6.41
C GLY A 166 17.37 -11.34 -7.94
N ALA A 167 16.16 -11.26 -8.50
CA ALA A 167 15.96 -11.14 -9.94
C ALA A 167 14.87 -10.12 -10.32
N ASP A 168 14.94 -9.57 -11.54
CA ASP A 168 13.82 -8.81 -12.10
C ASP A 168 12.65 -9.76 -12.34
N SER A 169 11.53 -9.49 -11.69
CA SER A 169 10.34 -10.34 -11.75
C SER A 169 9.54 -10.19 -13.05
N GLY A 170 9.80 -9.14 -13.83
CA GLY A 170 8.97 -8.73 -14.95
C GLY A 170 7.69 -7.97 -14.54
N PHE A 171 7.43 -7.77 -13.24
CA PHE A 171 6.31 -6.97 -12.73
C PHE A 171 6.77 -5.59 -12.26
N MET A 172 5.83 -4.66 -12.06
CA MET A 172 6.06 -3.38 -11.38
C MET A 172 5.63 -3.47 -9.91
N SER A 173 4.59 -4.27 -9.63
CA SER A 173 4.24 -4.72 -8.29
C SER A 173 4.24 -6.25 -8.26
N TYR A 174 5.38 -6.85 -7.88
CA TYR A 174 5.43 -8.28 -7.60
C TYR A 174 4.68 -8.63 -6.31
N ARG A 175 4.57 -7.69 -5.36
CA ARG A 175 3.73 -7.85 -4.16
C ARG A 175 2.34 -8.32 -4.53
N GLN A 176 1.67 -7.64 -5.45
CA GLN A 176 0.32 -8.02 -5.87
C GLN A 176 0.27 -9.37 -6.61
N THR A 177 1.37 -9.82 -7.21
CA THR A 177 1.46 -11.16 -7.80
C THR A 177 1.61 -12.24 -6.72
N ALA A 178 2.44 -12.03 -5.70
CA ALA A 178 2.54 -12.95 -4.57
C ALA A 178 1.25 -12.98 -3.72
N CYS A 179 0.58 -11.84 -3.57
CA CYS A 179 -0.73 -11.74 -2.92
C CYS A 179 -1.82 -12.61 -3.58
N ASP A 180 -1.74 -12.88 -4.88
CA ASP A 180 -2.73 -13.71 -5.58
C ASP A 180 -2.68 -15.20 -5.18
N GLU A 181 -1.61 -15.64 -4.52
CA GLU A 181 -1.51 -17.02 -3.99
C GLU A 181 -2.40 -17.22 -2.74
N TRP A 182 -2.81 -16.13 -2.07
CA TRP A 182 -3.64 -16.20 -0.87
C TRP A 182 -5.12 -16.35 -1.21
N PRO A 183 -5.85 -17.23 -0.49
CA PRO A 183 -7.29 -17.27 -0.62
C PRO A 183 -7.89 -15.98 -0.06
N ARG A 184 -8.89 -15.43 -0.76
CA ARG A 184 -9.62 -14.21 -0.36
C ARG A 184 -8.72 -12.98 -0.21
N MET A 185 -7.55 -12.97 -0.86
CA MET A 185 -6.74 -11.76 -1.03
C MET A 185 -6.96 -11.17 -2.42
N GLY A 186 -6.87 -9.84 -2.55
CA GLY A 186 -7.07 -9.16 -3.83
C GLY A 186 -8.43 -8.47 -3.95
N ILE A 187 -9.13 -8.61 -5.07
CA ILE A 187 -10.38 -7.87 -5.29
C ILE A 187 -11.51 -8.48 -4.45
N PRO A 188 -12.29 -7.69 -3.71
CA PRO A 188 -13.43 -8.20 -2.96
C PRO A 188 -14.51 -8.76 -3.89
N GLU A 189 -15.35 -9.63 -3.33
CA GLU A 189 -16.57 -10.06 -4.00
C GLU A 189 -17.54 -8.88 -4.17
N PHE A 190 -18.48 -9.01 -5.10
CA PHE A 190 -19.52 -8.00 -5.28
C PHE A 190 -20.62 -8.19 -4.24
N PHE A 191 -20.97 -7.09 -3.56
CA PHE A 191 -22.07 -7.00 -2.60
C PHE A 191 -22.89 -5.76 -2.93
N GLU A 192 -24.21 -5.87 -2.88
CA GLU A 192 -25.10 -4.72 -3.12
C GLU A 192 -25.06 -3.71 -1.97
N ASP A 193 -25.02 -4.22 -0.74
CA ASP A 193 -25.10 -3.44 0.49
C ASP A 193 -24.39 -4.13 1.67
N GLN A 194 -24.39 -3.45 2.81
CA GLN A 194 -23.84 -3.94 4.08
C GLN A 194 -24.47 -5.28 4.52
N SER A 195 -25.77 -5.49 4.28
CA SER A 195 -26.48 -6.70 4.69
C SER A 195 -26.01 -7.93 3.90
N ALA A 196 -25.79 -7.78 2.60
CA ALA A 196 -25.26 -8.84 1.74
C ALA A 196 -23.83 -9.23 2.15
N TYR A 197 -22.99 -8.25 2.47
CA TYR A 197 -21.64 -8.48 3.00
C TYR A 197 -21.67 -9.21 4.35
N GLU A 198 -22.52 -8.79 5.28
CA GLU A 198 -22.66 -9.44 6.59
C GLU A 198 -23.15 -10.88 6.47
N ALA A 199 -24.11 -11.15 5.57
CA ALA A 199 -24.58 -12.49 5.29
C ALA A 199 -23.45 -13.40 4.76
N TYR A 200 -22.59 -12.87 3.87
CA TYR A 200 -21.43 -13.57 3.34
C TYR A 200 -20.40 -13.89 4.44
N VAL A 201 -20.02 -12.90 5.24
CA VAL A 201 -19.06 -13.09 6.35
C VAL A 201 -19.62 -14.08 7.37
N ALA A 202 -20.90 -13.93 7.75
CA ALA A 202 -21.55 -14.83 8.69
C ALA A 202 -21.57 -16.27 8.16
N MET A 203 -21.78 -16.46 6.86
CA MET A 203 -21.69 -17.78 6.24
C MET A 203 -20.29 -18.38 6.39
N LEU A 204 -19.23 -17.63 6.05
CA LEU A 204 -17.85 -18.12 6.15
C LEU A 204 -17.44 -18.46 7.59
N ILE A 205 -17.91 -17.68 8.56
CA ILE A 205 -17.66 -17.96 9.99
C ILE A 205 -18.41 -19.22 10.42
N ARG A 206 -19.71 -19.34 10.09
CA ARG A 206 -20.51 -20.52 10.47
C ARG A 206 -19.96 -21.82 9.88
N THR A 207 -19.37 -21.77 8.68
CA THR A 207 -18.75 -22.94 8.03
C THR A 207 -17.31 -23.20 8.47
N GLY A 208 -16.77 -22.39 9.39
CA GLY A 208 -15.38 -22.52 9.86
C GLY A 208 -14.33 -22.15 8.80
N THR A 209 -14.72 -21.45 7.74
CA THR A 209 -13.81 -21.04 6.65
C THR A 209 -12.92 -19.87 7.06
N ILE A 210 -13.43 -18.97 7.91
CA ILE A 210 -12.68 -17.89 8.55
C ILE A 210 -13.07 -17.78 10.02
N LYS A 211 -12.20 -17.22 10.86
CA LYS A 211 -12.48 -16.99 12.28
C LYS A 211 -13.16 -15.64 12.51
N GLN A 212 -12.85 -14.66 11.67
CA GLN A 212 -13.35 -13.29 11.76
C GLN A 212 -13.35 -12.61 10.39
N ALA A 213 -14.10 -11.51 10.27
CA ALA A 213 -14.17 -10.71 9.04
C ALA A 213 -12.79 -10.23 8.54
N GLY A 214 -11.85 -9.99 9.47
CA GLY A 214 -10.48 -9.57 9.17
C GLY A 214 -9.64 -10.59 8.39
N ASP A 215 -10.07 -11.85 8.32
CA ASP A 215 -9.41 -12.91 7.55
C ASP A 215 -9.79 -12.88 6.05
N CYS A 216 -10.60 -11.89 5.63
CA CYS A 216 -10.74 -11.50 4.23
C CYS A 216 -9.71 -10.40 3.92
N TRP A 217 -8.64 -10.78 3.21
CA TRP A 217 -7.51 -9.90 2.87
C TRP A 217 -7.72 -9.11 1.58
N TRP A 218 -8.91 -8.54 1.40
CA TRP A 218 -9.22 -7.77 0.20
C TRP A 218 -8.41 -6.46 0.13
N GLY A 219 -8.12 -6.02 -1.09
CA GLY A 219 -7.41 -4.78 -1.41
C GLY A 219 -8.20 -3.52 -1.10
N LEU A 220 -9.52 -3.65 -0.88
CA LEU A 220 -10.38 -2.68 -0.20
C LEU A 220 -11.37 -3.48 0.65
N ARG A 221 -11.56 -3.07 1.91
CA ARG A 221 -12.54 -3.71 2.78
C ARG A 221 -13.14 -2.74 3.80
N PRO A 222 -14.34 -3.02 4.31
CA PRO A 222 -14.78 -2.45 5.59
C PRO A 222 -13.86 -2.92 6.70
N ALA A 223 -13.25 -1.99 7.43
CA ALA A 223 -12.45 -2.36 8.60
C ALA A 223 -13.36 -2.95 9.68
N ALA A 224 -12.90 -4.04 10.32
CA ALA A 224 -13.69 -4.74 11.32
C ALA A 224 -13.78 -3.97 12.65
N LYS A 225 -12.69 -3.30 13.05
CA LYS A 225 -12.58 -2.59 14.35
C LYS A 225 -12.96 -1.11 14.27
N TYR A 226 -12.88 -0.52 13.08
CA TYR A 226 -13.02 0.92 12.87
C TYR A 226 -14.14 1.21 11.86
N PRO A 227 -14.85 2.34 11.98
CA PRO A 227 -15.89 2.75 11.03
C PRO A 227 -15.25 3.31 9.75
N THR A 228 -14.33 2.57 9.16
CA THR A 228 -13.51 3.00 8.02
C THR A 228 -13.64 2.01 6.86
N LEU A 229 -13.32 2.51 5.66
CA LEU A 229 -12.83 1.67 4.57
C LEU A 229 -11.30 1.65 4.60
N GLU A 230 -10.75 0.47 4.42
CA GLU A 230 -9.32 0.20 4.49
C GLU A 230 -8.80 -0.24 3.12
N MET A 231 -8.00 0.60 2.49
CA MET A 231 -7.29 0.26 1.26
C MET A 231 -6.01 -0.52 1.60
N ARG A 232 -5.81 -1.67 0.96
CA ARG A 232 -4.65 -2.57 1.15
C ARG A 232 -3.94 -2.96 -0.15
N MET A 233 -4.47 -2.52 -1.29
CA MET A 233 -4.00 -2.92 -2.62
C MET A 233 -2.62 -2.34 -2.97
N THR A 234 -2.24 -1.20 -2.40
CA THR A 234 -1.01 -0.48 -2.74
C THR A 234 0.25 -1.12 -2.15
N ASP A 235 1.35 -1.06 -2.89
CA ASP A 235 2.68 -1.38 -2.36
C ASP A 235 3.12 -0.33 -1.33
N ALA A 236 4.00 -0.71 -0.41
CA ALA A 236 4.72 0.24 0.44
C ALA A 236 5.56 1.20 -0.42
N CYS A 237 5.67 2.46 0.00
CA CYS A 237 6.29 3.51 -0.78
C CYS A 237 7.57 4.04 -0.09
N PRO A 238 8.75 3.96 -0.74
CA PRO A 238 9.98 4.46 -0.15
C PRO A 238 9.92 5.97 0.13
N ARG A 239 9.40 6.77 -0.81
CA ARG A 239 9.26 8.23 -0.60
C ARG A 239 7.99 8.54 0.16
N LEU A 240 8.12 9.32 1.23
CA LEU A 240 6.97 9.77 2.03
C LEU A 240 6.00 10.64 1.20
N ASP A 241 6.48 11.42 0.23
CA ASP A 241 5.61 12.19 -0.67
C ASP A 241 4.66 11.29 -1.49
N ASP A 242 5.13 10.11 -1.87
CA ASP A 242 4.32 9.16 -2.65
C ASP A 242 3.24 8.55 -1.75
N VAL A 243 3.57 8.23 -0.48
CA VAL A 243 2.61 7.81 0.56
C VAL A 243 1.50 8.83 0.76
N LEU A 244 1.87 10.10 0.98
CA LEU A 244 0.92 11.19 1.24
C LEU A 244 0.02 11.45 0.03
N CYS A 245 0.56 11.39 -1.19
CA CYS A 245 -0.20 11.50 -2.42
C CYS A 245 -1.26 10.38 -2.54
N ILE A 246 -0.86 9.13 -2.32
CA ILE A 246 -1.75 7.96 -2.41
C ILE A 246 -2.85 8.04 -1.35
N ALA A 247 -2.49 8.34 -0.09
CA ALA A 247 -3.46 8.50 0.99
C ALA A 247 -4.44 9.63 0.71
N SER A 248 -3.97 10.75 0.16
CA SER A 248 -4.82 11.90 -0.19
C SER A 248 -5.79 11.57 -1.34
N LEU A 249 -5.33 10.86 -2.38
CA LEU A 249 -6.22 10.41 -3.46
C LEU A 249 -7.28 9.43 -2.95
N PHE A 250 -6.92 8.48 -2.08
CA PHE A 250 -7.88 7.54 -1.50
C PHE A 250 -8.91 8.25 -0.63
N ARG A 251 -8.48 9.19 0.22
CA ARG A 251 -9.39 10.05 1.00
C ARG A 251 -10.34 10.84 0.11
N LEU A 252 -9.84 11.40 -0.99
CA LEU A 252 -10.63 12.15 -1.95
C LEU A 252 -11.69 11.29 -2.63
N LEU A 253 -11.33 10.05 -3.02
CA LEU A 253 -12.26 9.09 -3.59
C LEU A 253 -13.38 8.72 -2.61
N VAL A 254 -13.03 8.43 -1.35
CA VAL A 254 -14.00 8.09 -0.31
C VAL A 254 -14.91 9.29 0.00
N ALA A 255 -14.36 10.50 0.10
CA ALA A 255 -15.14 11.72 0.31
C ALA A 255 -16.13 11.96 -0.83
N HIS A 256 -15.67 11.82 -2.07
CA HIS A 256 -16.51 11.96 -3.25
C HIS A 256 -17.64 10.92 -3.27
N ALA A 257 -17.32 9.67 -2.94
CA ALA A 257 -18.28 8.58 -2.87
C ALA A 257 -19.35 8.83 -1.80
N ILE A 258 -18.96 9.29 -0.61
CA ILE A 258 -19.90 9.63 0.48
C ILE A 258 -20.87 10.74 0.09
N ASP A 259 -20.46 11.68 -0.76
CA ASP A 259 -21.29 12.79 -1.22
C ASP A 259 -22.24 12.39 -2.37
N GLN A 260 -22.11 11.18 -2.94
CA GLN A 260 -23.04 10.69 -3.94
C GLN A 260 -24.40 10.36 -3.30
N PRO A 261 -25.53 10.71 -3.95
CA PRO A 261 -26.86 10.36 -3.44
C PRO A 261 -27.10 8.85 -3.29
N ARG A 262 -26.45 8.06 -4.16
CA ARG A 262 -26.48 6.59 -4.17
C ARG A 262 -25.08 6.09 -4.55
N PRO A 263 -24.15 6.01 -3.59
CA PRO A 263 -22.78 5.58 -3.87
C PRO A 263 -22.77 4.17 -4.49
N GLY A 264 -21.95 3.94 -5.50
CA GLY A 264 -21.77 2.62 -6.09
C GLY A 264 -22.94 2.14 -6.95
N LEU A 265 -23.95 2.98 -7.21
CA LEU A 265 -25.15 2.60 -7.98
C LEU A 265 -24.81 2.09 -9.39
N SER A 266 -23.78 2.66 -10.02
CA SER A 266 -23.32 2.23 -11.35
C SER A 266 -22.36 1.05 -11.31
N TYR A 267 -21.91 0.61 -10.13
CA TYR A 267 -20.98 -0.51 -10.02
C TYR A 267 -21.70 -1.81 -10.38
N SER A 268 -21.19 -2.46 -11.41
CA SER A 268 -21.82 -3.63 -12.01
C SER A 268 -20.85 -4.80 -12.14
N GLN A 269 -21.36 -5.94 -12.61
CA GLN A 269 -20.51 -7.08 -12.96
C GLN A 269 -19.46 -6.72 -14.02
N VAL A 270 -19.78 -5.80 -14.95
CA VAL A 270 -18.85 -5.29 -15.97
C VAL A 270 -17.75 -4.47 -15.31
N SER A 271 -18.11 -3.60 -14.37
CA SER A 271 -17.15 -2.83 -13.58
C SER A 271 -16.17 -3.75 -12.84
N GLN A 272 -16.64 -4.88 -12.30
CA GLN A 272 -15.79 -5.87 -11.64
C GLN A 272 -14.83 -6.58 -12.63
N TRP A 273 -15.26 -6.89 -13.86
CA TRP A 273 -14.37 -7.44 -14.89
C TRP A 273 -13.26 -6.46 -15.27
N ILE A 274 -13.64 -5.19 -15.47
CA ILE A 274 -12.70 -4.10 -15.75
C ILE A 274 -11.71 -3.93 -14.60
N LEU A 275 -12.17 -3.96 -13.36
CA LEU A 275 -11.32 -3.88 -12.17
C LEU A 275 -10.28 -5.00 -12.13
N LYS A 276 -10.68 -6.25 -12.39
CA LYS A 276 -9.77 -7.41 -12.43
C LYS A 276 -8.68 -7.24 -13.50
N GLU A 277 -9.08 -6.84 -14.71
CA GLU A 277 -8.16 -6.61 -15.82
C GLU A 277 -7.21 -5.43 -15.55
N ASN A 278 -7.74 -4.31 -15.04
CA ASN A 278 -6.91 -3.16 -14.72
C ASN A 278 -5.95 -3.41 -13.56
N ARG A 279 -6.34 -4.21 -12.54
CA ARG A 279 -5.42 -4.63 -11.48
C ARG A 279 -4.26 -5.43 -12.06
N TRP A 280 -4.53 -6.36 -12.97
CA TRP A 280 -3.48 -7.11 -13.68
C TRP A 280 -2.53 -6.18 -14.44
N ARG A 281 -3.08 -5.24 -15.21
CA ARG A 281 -2.30 -4.26 -15.98
C ARG A 281 -1.47 -3.34 -15.09
N ALA A 282 -2.04 -2.87 -13.98
CA ALA A 282 -1.36 -2.04 -13.00
C ALA A 282 -0.17 -2.78 -12.36
N LYS A 283 -0.35 -4.02 -11.88
CA LYS A 283 0.76 -4.74 -11.26
C LYS A 283 1.84 -5.16 -12.27
N ARG A 284 1.47 -5.45 -13.52
CA ARG A 284 2.42 -5.88 -14.56
C ARG A 284 3.23 -4.73 -15.15
N SER A 285 2.59 -3.60 -15.44
CA SER A 285 3.19 -2.50 -16.20
C SER A 285 3.12 -1.14 -15.51
N GLY A 286 2.55 -1.07 -14.30
CA GLY A 286 2.50 0.16 -13.50
C GLY A 286 1.82 1.31 -14.25
N ILE A 287 2.42 2.48 -14.15
CA ILE A 287 1.96 3.71 -14.83
C ILE A 287 2.07 3.65 -16.36
N HIS A 288 2.81 2.68 -16.91
CA HIS A 288 3.02 2.52 -18.36
C HIS A 288 1.93 1.68 -19.03
N ALA A 289 0.98 1.15 -18.26
CA ALA A 289 -0.11 0.36 -18.79
C ALA A 289 -1.16 1.21 -19.52
N ALA A 290 -1.96 0.54 -20.35
CA ALA A 290 -3.16 1.09 -20.94
C ALA A 290 -4.39 0.50 -20.22
N PHE A 291 -5.21 1.31 -19.59
CA PHE A 291 -6.30 0.90 -18.71
C PHE A 291 -7.65 0.95 -19.41
N ILE A 292 -8.51 -0.02 -19.13
CA ILE A 292 -9.89 -0.02 -19.61
C ILE A 292 -10.68 0.97 -18.75
N VAL A 293 -11.39 1.90 -19.37
CA VAL A 293 -12.27 2.83 -18.66
C VAL A 293 -13.69 2.58 -19.14
N GLU A 294 -14.59 2.33 -18.21
CA GLU A 294 -15.99 2.03 -18.52
C GLU A 294 -16.63 3.18 -19.31
N GLY A 295 -17.35 2.84 -20.38
CA GLY A 295 -17.95 3.80 -21.31
C GLY A 295 -17.01 4.35 -22.39
N TYR A 296 -15.79 3.82 -22.54
CA TYR A 296 -14.85 4.21 -23.60
C TYR A 296 -14.40 3.01 -24.44
N ASP A 297 -14.39 3.20 -25.76
CA ASP A 297 -13.98 2.16 -26.73
C ASP A 297 -12.45 2.00 -26.86
N ARG A 298 -11.68 2.88 -26.21
CA ARG A 298 -10.21 2.88 -26.26
C ARG A 298 -9.64 2.97 -24.85
N PRO A 299 -8.52 2.27 -24.58
CA PRO A 299 -7.91 2.31 -23.26
C PRO A 299 -7.24 3.67 -23.01
N PHE A 300 -7.11 4.02 -21.74
CA PHE A 300 -6.49 5.25 -21.26
C PHE A 300 -5.07 4.97 -20.79
N SER A 301 -4.14 5.86 -21.07
CA SER A 301 -2.89 5.94 -20.29
C SER A 301 -3.18 6.34 -18.84
N ALA A 302 -2.23 6.08 -17.92
CA ALA A 302 -2.35 6.56 -16.54
C ALA A 302 -2.55 8.08 -16.45
N ALA A 303 -1.93 8.86 -17.35
CA ALA A 303 -2.09 10.31 -17.42
C ALA A 303 -3.51 10.73 -17.82
N GLN A 304 -4.10 10.07 -18.83
CA GLN A 304 -5.50 10.32 -19.23
C GLN A 304 -6.47 9.91 -18.13
N TRP A 305 -6.21 8.80 -17.43
CA TRP A 305 -7.06 8.35 -16.34
C TRP A 305 -6.99 9.28 -15.13
N LEU A 306 -5.79 9.75 -14.77
CA LEU A 306 -5.60 10.76 -13.73
C LEU A 306 -6.26 12.10 -14.10
N PHE A 307 -6.18 12.52 -15.37
CA PHE A 307 -6.88 13.71 -15.83
C PHE A 307 -8.40 13.56 -15.67
N ARG A 308 -8.96 12.41 -16.04
CA ARG A 308 -10.38 12.11 -15.79
C ARG A 308 -10.73 12.12 -14.31
N ALA A 309 -9.88 11.55 -13.45
CA ALA A 309 -10.06 11.61 -12.00
C ALA A 309 -10.13 13.06 -11.52
N GLN A 310 -9.24 13.94 -12.00
CA GLN A 310 -9.28 15.37 -11.67
C GLN A 310 -10.58 16.04 -12.13
N GLN A 311 -11.11 15.71 -13.30
CA GLN A 311 -12.39 16.27 -13.77
C GLN A 311 -13.57 15.85 -12.90
N ILE A 312 -13.58 14.61 -12.41
CA ILE A 312 -14.67 14.07 -11.59
C ILE A 312 -14.57 14.53 -10.13
N LEU A 313 -13.36 14.56 -9.60
CA LEU A 313 -13.10 14.75 -8.17
C LEU A 313 -12.70 16.20 -7.84
N GLY A 314 -12.56 17.09 -8.83
CA GLY A 314 -12.03 18.45 -8.66
C GLY A 314 -12.80 19.28 -7.64
N ASP A 315 -14.13 19.29 -7.72
CA ASP A 315 -14.97 20.01 -6.77
C ASP A 315 -14.85 19.46 -5.34
N THR A 316 -14.73 18.14 -5.18
CA THR A 316 -14.50 17.50 -3.88
C THR A 316 -13.11 17.86 -3.35
N ALA A 317 -12.09 17.88 -4.21
CA ALA A 317 -10.73 18.25 -3.84
C ALA A 317 -10.66 19.70 -3.34
N GLN A 318 -11.37 20.61 -4.02
CA GLN A 318 -11.49 22.01 -3.61
C GLN A 318 -12.16 22.17 -2.26
N LYS A 319 -13.27 21.46 -2.03
CA LYS A 319 -13.97 21.48 -0.73
C LYS A 319 -13.10 20.93 0.41
N MET A 320 -12.16 20.04 0.10
CA MET A 320 -11.25 19.43 1.07
C MET A 320 -9.92 20.18 1.23
N GLY A 321 -9.62 21.16 0.38
CA GLY A 321 -8.32 21.86 0.35
C GLY A 321 -7.15 20.95 -0.03
N VAL A 322 -7.35 20.00 -0.96
CA VAL A 322 -6.32 19.02 -1.38
C VAL A 322 -6.09 18.99 -2.89
N GLU A 323 -6.37 20.08 -3.59
CA GLU A 323 -6.27 20.18 -5.06
C GLU A 323 -4.88 19.85 -5.60
N ASP A 324 -3.83 20.14 -4.82
CA ASP A 324 -2.44 19.86 -5.15
C ASP A 324 -2.16 18.35 -5.34
N VAL A 325 -3.04 17.46 -4.84
CA VAL A 325 -2.89 16.01 -4.97
C VAL A 325 -2.77 15.57 -6.44
N PHE A 326 -3.46 16.24 -7.37
CA PHE A 326 -3.36 15.90 -8.79
C PHE A 326 -2.01 16.31 -9.39
N ALA A 327 -1.41 17.41 -8.90
CA ALA A 327 -0.07 17.81 -9.29
C ALA A 327 0.97 16.83 -8.74
N GLN A 328 0.81 16.38 -7.50
CA GLN A 328 1.65 15.34 -6.89
C GLN A 328 1.56 14.00 -7.65
N ALA A 329 0.36 13.58 -8.02
CA ALA A 329 0.17 12.37 -8.82
C ALA A 329 0.81 12.51 -10.22
N ARG A 330 0.69 13.66 -10.87
CA ARG A 330 1.39 13.95 -12.15
C ARG A 330 2.91 13.92 -11.98
N ARG A 331 3.45 14.36 -10.84
CA ARG A 331 4.88 14.24 -10.52
C ARG A 331 5.31 12.77 -10.51
N ILE A 332 4.54 11.87 -9.89
CA ILE A 332 4.82 10.42 -9.92
C ILE A 332 4.83 9.90 -11.36
N LEU A 333 3.84 10.28 -12.18
CA LEU A 333 3.78 9.85 -13.59
C LEU A 333 4.99 10.34 -14.40
N ARG A 334 5.43 11.57 -14.17
CA ARG A 334 6.56 12.19 -14.88
C ARG A 334 7.91 11.59 -14.44
N ASP A 335 8.11 11.45 -13.14
CA ASP A 335 9.40 11.03 -12.57
C ASP A 335 9.55 9.49 -12.57
N GLY A 336 8.44 8.76 -12.73
CA GLY A 336 8.35 7.32 -12.59
C GLY A 336 8.16 6.89 -11.13
N THR A 337 7.52 5.74 -10.94
CA THR A 337 7.28 5.15 -9.62
C THR A 337 8.58 4.64 -8.99
N SER A 338 8.52 4.13 -7.76
CA SER A 338 9.69 3.50 -7.15
C SER A 338 10.21 2.34 -8.01
N ALA A 339 9.32 1.51 -8.57
CA ALA A 339 9.72 0.42 -9.44
C ALA A 339 10.51 0.90 -10.67
N ASP A 340 10.11 2.02 -11.28
CA ASP A 340 10.87 2.63 -12.38
C ASP A 340 12.26 3.08 -11.95
N ARG A 341 12.34 3.74 -10.78
CA ARG A 341 13.60 4.24 -10.25
C ARG A 341 14.57 3.12 -9.91
N GLN A 342 14.08 2.06 -9.26
CA GLN A 342 14.85 0.85 -8.94
C GLN A 342 15.41 0.20 -10.22
N ARG A 343 14.58 0.00 -11.25
CA ARG A 343 15.03 -0.55 -12.54
C ARG A 343 16.06 0.33 -13.24
N ARG A 344 15.94 1.67 -13.15
CA ARG A 344 16.94 2.59 -13.70
C ARG A 344 18.29 2.45 -13.01
N VAL A 345 18.32 2.34 -11.68
CA VAL A 345 19.57 2.14 -10.93
C VAL A 345 20.18 0.78 -11.25
N TYR A 346 19.39 -0.29 -11.23
CA TYR A 346 19.83 -1.63 -11.61
C TYR A 346 20.45 -1.67 -13.02
N ALA A 347 19.74 -1.14 -14.02
CA ALA A 347 20.22 -1.13 -15.39
C ALA A 347 21.48 -0.26 -15.58
N ARG A 348 21.60 0.85 -14.83
CA ARG A 348 22.82 1.68 -14.83
C ARG A 348 24.00 0.93 -14.22
N ALA A 349 23.80 0.25 -13.10
CA ALA A 349 24.84 -0.52 -12.41
C ALA A 349 25.38 -1.65 -13.30
N LEU A 350 24.49 -2.41 -13.96
CA LEU A 350 24.88 -3.45 -14.91
C LEU A 350 25.67 -2.89 -16.11
N ARG A 351 25.24 -1.76 -16.69
CA ARG A 351 26.00 -1.10 -17.78
C ARG A 351 27.37 -0.60 -17.32
N GLY A 352 27.53 -0.31 -16.03
CA GLY A 352 28.81 0.05 -15.41
C GLY A 352 29.74 -1.14 -15.16
N GLY A 353 29.35 -2.37 -15.52
CA GLY A 353 30.14 -3.58 -15.33
C GLY A 353 29.96 -4.27 -13.97
N GLY A 354 29.00 -3.82 -13.15
CA GLY A 354 28.63 -4.54 -11.93
C GLY A 354 27.91 -5.85 -12.24
N ASP A 355 28.07 -6.85 -11.37
CA ASP A 355 27.25 -8.06 -11.42
C ASP A 355 25.84 -7.81 -10.85
N VAL A 356 24.99 -8.84 -10.88
CA VAL A 356 23.59 -8.75 -10.43
C VAL A 356 23.49 -8.38 -8.95
N ASP A 357 24.32 -8.99 -8.08
CA ASP A 357 24.26 -8.77 -6.64
C ASP A 357 24.71 -7.35 -6.27
N ALA A 358 25.79 -6.86 -6.89
CA ALA A 358 26.25 -5.48 -6.75
C ALA A 358 25.23 -4.48 -7.29
N ALA A 359 24.56 -4.78 -8.41
CA ALA A 359 23.54 -3.92 -8.98
C ALA A 359 22.30 -3.82 -8.07
N LEU A 360 21.85 -4.94 -7.50
CA LEU A 360 20.74 -4.96 -6.55
C LEU A 360 21.11 -4.33 -5.20
N SER A 361 22.37 -4.45 -4.76
CA SER A 361 22.86 -3.73 -3.57
C SER A 361 22.73 -2.22 -3.74
N GLN A 362 23.04 -1.69 -4.92
CA GLN A 362 22.81 -0.26 -5.23
C GLN A 362 21.32 0.12 -5.24
N VAL A 363 20.44 -0.80 -5.65
CA VAL A 363 18.98 -0.59 -5.54
C VAL A 363 18.57 -0.51 -4.07
N VAL A 364 19.08 -1.40 -3.21
CA VAL A 364 18.83 -1.38 -1.77
C VAL A 364 19.34 -0.07 -1.14
N ASP A 365 20.57 0.35 -1.47
CA ASP A 365 21.12 1.62 -0.99
C ASP A 365 20.24 2.82 -1.40
N GLN A 366 19.72 2.83 -2.64
CA GLN A 366 18.77 3.85 -3.07
C GLN A 366 17.47 3.81 -2.26
N LEU A 367 16.92 2.63 -1.99
CA LEU A 367 15.67 2.49 -1.24
C LEU A 367 15.82 2.92 0.23
N LEU A 368 16.93 2.57 0.87
CA LEU A 368 17.29 3.06 2.20
C LEU A 368 17.36 4.59 2.21
N MET A 369 18.02 5.17 1.21
CA MET A 369 18.12 6.62 1.05
C MET A 369 16.74 7.26 0.84
N GLU A 370 15.91 6.78 -0.09
CA GLU A 370 14.56 7.32 -0.33
C GLU A 370 13.65 7.19 0.91
N THR A 371 13.75 6.08 1.66
CA THR A 371 13.00 5.85 2.91
C THR A 371 13.37 6.90 3.98
N SER A 372 14.61 7.39 3.95
CA SER A 372 15.14 8.35 4.92
C SER A 372 14.79 9.81 4.64
N GLN A 373 14.32 10.13 3.42
CA GLN A 373 14.12 11.51 2.96
C GLN A 373 12.95 12.20 3.66
N ALA A 374 13.11 13.49 3.93
CA ALA A 374 12.01 14.35 4.35
C ALA A 374 11.01 14.57 3.20
N PRO A 375 9.72 14.74 3.51
CA PRO A 375 8.71 15.03 2.49
C PRO A 375 8.90 16.44 1.93
N CYS A 376 8.69 16.61 0.63
CA CYS A 376 8.66 17.90 -0.04
C CYS A 376 7.25 18.50 0.11
N ILE A 377 6.95 19.04 1.29
CA ILE A 377 5.68 19.74 1.53
C ILE A 377 5.80 21.16 0.97
N SER A 378 4.90 21.54 0.05
CA SER A 378 4.73 22.94 -0.36
C SER A 378 4.24 23.75 0.84
N GLU A 379 4.80 24.94 1.07
CA GLU A 379 4.40 25.86 2.16
C GLU A 379 2.88 26.16 2.18
N THR A 380 2.19 26.01 1.04
CA THR A 380 0.74 26.15 0.92
C THR A 380 -0.09 25.08 1.62
N ALA A 381 0.48 23.93 1.99
CA ALA A 381 -0.24 22.83 2.67
C ALA A 381 -0.15 22.89 4.22
N LEU A 382 0.57 23.88 4.76
CA LEU A 382 0.79 24.10 6.20
C LEU A 382 -0.09 25.21 6.80
N THR A 383 -0.89 25.87 5.96
CA THR A 383 -1.91 26.87 6.32
C THR A 383 -3.27 26.36 5.91
#